data_AF-A0AAD5HA85-F1
#
_entry.id   AF-A0AAD5HA85-F1
#
_cell.length_a   1.000
_cell.length_b   1.000
_cell.length_c   1.000
_cell.angle_alpha   90.00
_cell.angle_beta   90.00
_cell.angle_gamma   90.00
#
_symmetry.space_group_name_H-M   'P 1'
#
loop_
_entity.id
_entity.type
_entity.pdbx_description
1 polymer ?
#
loop_
_entity_poly.entity_id
_entity_poly.type
_entity_poly.pdbx_seq_one_letter_code
_entity_poly.pdbx_strand_id
1 'polypeptide(L)' 'MSTLTTYLVNNPLEQFEIFDFVYILAPVFGFTKLSFTNIGFYFFLGIFLVIAINVLSTNNGSLIPSRW' A
#
# COMPACT_ATOMS: atom_id res chain seq x y z
N MET A 1 25.08 18.38 -16.94
CA MET A 1 25.15 18.58 -15.47
C MET A 1 23.80 18.13 -14.93
N SER A 2 23.69 16.87 -14.50
CA SER A 2 22.42 16.34 -13.98
C SER A 2 22.13 17.02 -12.65
N THR A 3 21.08 17.81 -12.58
CA THR A 3 20.61 18.40 -11.33
C THR A 3 20.13 17.28 -10.43
N LEU A 4 21.03 16.76 -9.60
CA LEU A 4 20.70 16.02 -8.40
C LEU A 4 19.92 16.98 -7.50
N THR A 5 18.60 16.97 -7.63
CA THR A 5 17.73 17.58 -6.63
C THR A 5 17.89 16.75 -5.37
N THR A 6 18.81 17.16 -4.49
CA THR A 6 18.78 16.78 -3.08
C THR A 6 17.40 17.12 -2.56
N TYR A 7 16.56 16.11 -2.34
CA TYR A 7 15.33 16.26 -1.59
C TYR A 7 15.72 16.76 -0.20
N LEU A 8 15.62 18.07 0.01
CA LEU A 8 15.73 18.66 1.33
C LEU A 8 14.47 18.23 2.10
N VAL A 9 14.62 17.19 2.90
CA VAL A 9 13.65 16.83 3.92
C VAL A 9 13.70 17.96 4.95
N ASN A 10 12.70 18.85 4.92
CA ASN A 10 12.64 19.98 5.85
C ASN A 10 12.39 19.49 7.27
N ASN A 11 11.68 18.37 7.40
CA ASN A 11 11.45 17.71 8.67
C ASN A 11 11.42 16.19 8.47
N PRO A 12 12.25 15.40 9.19
CA PRO A 12 12.28 13.94 9.06
C PRO A 12 10.95 13.27 9.36
N LEU A 13 10.00 13.96 10.01
CA LEU A 13 8.67 13.42 10.30
C LEU A 13 7.69 13.51 9.12
N GLU A 14 7.98 14.31 8.08
CA GLU A 14 7.11 14.47 6.90
C GLU A 14 6.87 13.14 6.16
N GLN A 15 7.81 12.20 6.23
CA GLN A 15 7.68 10.88 5.62
C GLN A 15 6.55 10.02 6.22
N PHE A 16 6.04 10.38 7.40
CA PHE A 16 4.97 9.65 8.10
C PHE A 16 3.60 10.35 7.99
N GLU A 17 3.52 11.43 7.20
CA GLU A 17 2.26 12.14 6.99
C GLU A 17 1.25 11.24 6.25
N ILE A 18 -0.01 11.27 6.70
CA ILE A 18 -1.10 10.53 6.08
C ILE A 18 -1.84 11.47 5.15
N PHE A 19 -1.93 11.09 3.88
CA PHE A 19 -2.63 11.86 2.86
C PHE A 19 -3.61 11.00 2.07
N ASP A 20 -4.66 11.65 1.58
CA ASP A 20 -5.71 11.03 0.78
C ASP A 20 -5.27 10.96 -0.69
N PHE A 21 -5.43 9.80 -1.33
CA PHE A 21 -5.34 9.69 -2.78
C PHE A 21 -6.66 10.03 -3.45
N VAL A 22 -7.76 9.49 -2.89
CA VAL A 22 -9.12 9.72 -3.35
C VAL A 22 -10.07 9.55 -2.17
N TYR A 23 -11.12 10.38 -2.13
CA TYR A 23 -12.16 10.26 -1.11
C TYR A 23 -13.54 10.49 -1.72
N ILE A 24 -14.55 9.97 -1.03
CA ILE A 24 -15.95 10.25 -1.27
C ILE A 24 -16.60 10.73 0.04
N LEU A 25 -17.57 11.64 -0.07
CA LEU A 25 -18.44 11.99 1.05
C LEU A 25 -19.69 11.14 0.92
N ALA A 26 -19.90 10.20 1.81
CA ALA A 26 -21.00 9.25 1.73
C ALA A 26 -22.27 9.87 2.36
N PRO A 27 -23.26 10.32 1.55
CA PRO A 27 -24.37 11.13 2.07
C PRO A 27 -25.29 10.34 3.01
N VAL A 28 -25.46 9.04 2.75
CA VAL A 28 -26.26 8.12 3.58
C VAL A 28 -25.64 7.92 4.96
N PHE A 29 -24.33 8.10 5.10
CA PHE A 29 -23.61 8.01 6.38
C PHE A 29 -23.35 9.40 6.99
N GLY A 30 -24.30 10.34 6.85
CA GLY A 30 -24.14 11.69 7.40
C GLY A 30 -22.97 12.45 6.78
N PHE A 31 -22.72 12.25 5.48
CA PHE A 31 -21.58 12.80 4.75
C PHE A 31 -20.21 12.37 5.30
N THR A 32 -20.11 11.17 5.88
CA THR A 32 -18.84 10.60 6.33
C THR A 32 -17.84 10.57 5.16
N LYS A 33 -16.63 11.10 5.39
CA LYS A 33 -15.52 11.05 4.44
C LYS A 33 -14.91 9.66 4.45
N LEU A 34 -15.18 8.89 3.40
CA LEU A 34 -14.51 7.62 3.14
C LEU A 34 -13.34 7.91 2.20
N SER A 35 -12.13 7.67 2.68
CA SER A 35 -10.91 8.00 1.95
C SER A 35 -10.02 6.78 1.77
N PHE A 36 -9.41 6.69 0.59
CA PHE A 36 -8.28 5.82 0.33
C PHE A 36 -6.99 6.60 0.54
N THR A 37 -6.32 6.33 1.65
CA THR A 37 -5.09 7.01 2.08
C THR A 37 -3.83 6.21 1.74
N ASN A 38 -2.67 6.86 1.82
CA ASN A 38 -1.37 6.18 1.73
C ASN A 38 -1.22 5.01 2.70
N ILE A 39 -1.62 5.15 3.97
CA ILE A 39 -1.58 4.04 4.94
C ILE A 39 -2.53 2.90 4.55
N GLY A 40 -3.72 3.21 4.03
CA GLY A 40 -4.64 2.22 3.48
C GLY A 40 -4.06 1.47 2.28
N PHE A 41 -3.34 2.18 1.40
CA PHE A 41 -2.62 1.57 0.28
C PHE A 41 -1.48 0.66 0.74
N TYR A 42 -0.67 1.06 1.72
CA TYR A 42 0.39 0.20 2.25
C TYR A 42 -0.19 -1.07 2.90
N PHE A 43 -1.32 -0.96 3.59
CA PHE A 43 -2.02 -2.12 4.13
C PHE A 43 -2.54 -3.05 3.02
N PHE A 44 -3.15 -2.48 1.97
CA PHE A 44 -3.58 -3.23 0.79
C PHE A 44 -2.39 -3.94 0.11
N LEU A 45 -1.25 -3.26 -0.05
CA LEU A 45 -0.03 -3.84 -0.60
C LEU A 45 0.44 -5.04 0.23
N GLY A 46 0.44 -4.92 1.56
CA GLY A 46 0.79 -6.01 2.47
C GLY A 46 -0.10 -7.24 2.28
N ILE A 47 -1.43 -7.05 2.25
CA ILE A 47 -2.39 -8.13 2.00
C ILE A 47 -2.19 -8.73 0.62
N PHE A 48 -2.04 -7.89 -0.41
CA PHE A 48 -1.82 -8.33 -1.78
C PHE A 48 -0.59 -9.22 -1.89
N LEU A 49 0.53 -8.85 -1.25
CA LEU A 49 1.75 -9.66 -1.25
C LEU A 49 1.56 -11.00 -0.53
N VAL A 50 0.87 -11.01 0.60
CA VAL A 50 0.57 -12.25 1.36
C VAL A 50 -0.29 -13.20 0.52
N ILE A 51 -1.32 -12.69 -0.15
CA ILE A 51 -2.17 -13.50 -1.03
C ILE A 51 -1.38 -13.96 -2.24
N ALA A 52 -0.62 -13.06 -2.87
CA ALA A 52 0.19 -13.40 -4.04
C ALA A 52 1.19 -14.51 -3.75
N ILE A 53 1.93 -14.44 -2.63
CA ILE A 53 2.89 -15.49 -2.29
C ILE A 53 2.18 -16.80 -1.97
N ASN A 54 1.04 -16.76 -1.28
CA ASN A 54 0.27 -17.97 -0.97
C ASN A 54 -0.20 -18.67 -2.25
N VAL A 55 -0.78 -17.92 -3.19
CA VAL A 55 -1.30 -18.47 -4.44
C VAL A 55 -0.17 -18.95 -5.36
N LEU A 56 0.91 -18.17 -5.48
CA LEU A 56 2.01 -18.47 -6.40
C LEU A 56 2.99 -19.55 -5.88
N SER A 57 3.16 -19.69 -4.56
CA SER A 57 3.97 -20.75 -3.94
C SER A 57 3.21 -22.08 -3.84
N THR A 58 1.90 -22.10 -4.08
CA THR A 58 1.10 -23.33 -4.00
C THR A 58 1.60 -24.37 -5.02
N ASN A 59 2.06 -25.51 -4.49
CA ASN A 59 2.71 -26.57 -5.27
C ASN A 59 1.74 -27.63 -5.85
N ASN A 60 0.44 -27.33 -5.91
CA ASN A 60 -0.61 -28.17 -6.53
C ASN A 60 -0.54 -29.69 -6.24
N GLY A 61 -0.14 -30.07 -5.02
CA GLY A 61 -0.04 -31.48 -4.62
C GLY A 61 1.18 -32.25 -5.17
N SER A 62 2.16 -31.56 -5.75
CA SER A 62 3.43 -32.18 -6.14
C SER A 62 4.21 -32.68 -4.92
N LEU A 63 4.84 -33.84 -5.07
CA LEU A 63 5.66 -34.50 -4.04
C LEU A 63 6.94 -33.71 -3.69
N ILE A 64 7.51 -33.01 -4.67
CA ILE A 64 8.73 -32.21 -4.46
C ILE A 64 8.28 -30.79 -4.14
N PRO A 65 8.64 -30.23 -2.97
CA PRO A 65 8.19 -28.91 -2.55
C PRO A 65 8.68 -27.80 -3.48
N SER A 66 7.86 -26.76 -3.58
CA SER A 66 8.20 -25.48 -4.20
C SER A 66 9.50 -24.90 -3.61
N ARG A 67 10.32 -24.25 -4.46
CA ARG A 67 11.48 -23.46 -4.02
C ARG A 67 11.11 -22.03 -3.61
N TRP A 68 9.87 -21.64 -3.91
CA TRP A 68 9.24 -20.38 -3.50
C TRP A 68 8.48 -20.57 -2.20
#